data_AF-A0A815JEM5-F1
#
_entry.id   AF-A0A815JEM5-F1
#
_cell.length_a   1.000
_cell.length_b   1.000
_cell.length_c   1.000
_cell.angle_alpha   90.00
_cell.angle_beta   90.00
_cell.angle_gamma   90.00
#
_symmetry.space_group_name_H-M   'P 1'
#
loop_
_entity.id
_entity.type
_entity.pdbx_description
1 polymer ?
#
loop_
_entity_poly.entity_id
_entity_poly.type
_entity_poly.pdbx_seq_one_letter_code
_entity_poly.pdbx_strand_id
1 'polypeptide(L)' 'MDEQRYLYVADTGKHEVRRYQLGEKNGTLVAGGNGKGDELNQLKEPRYLFVDGQQNVYVSDQN' A
#
# COMPACT_ATOMS: atom_id res chain seq x y z
N MET A 1 23.89 -4.13 8.68
CA MET A 1 22.96 -3.34 7.87
C MET A 1 21.60 -3.51 8.52
N ASP A 2 20.96 -2.42 8.95
CA ASP A 2 19.53 -2.47 9.25
C ASP A 2 18.80 -2.52 7.92
N GLU A 3 18.55 -3.73 7.42
CA GLU A 3 17.50 -3.93 6.42
C GLU A 3 16.19 -3.60 7.13
N GLN A 4 15.70 -2.37 6.98
CA GLN A 4 14.35 -2.02 7.41
C GLN A 4 13.36 -2.85 6.58
N ARG A 5 13.03 -4.04 7.11
CA ARG A 5 12.11 -4.98 6.49
C ARG A 5 10.70 -4.46 6.72
N TYR A 6 10.20 -3.75 5.73
CA TYR A 6 8.83 -3.30 5.69
C TYR A 6 7.92 -4.38 5.10
N LEU A 7 6.78 -4.60 5.73
CA LEU A 7 5.66 -5.33 5.15
C LEU A 7 4.71 -4.33 4.51
N TYR A 8 4.42 -4.53 3.22
CA TYR A 8 3.41 -3.77 2.50
C TYR A 8 2.16 -4.62 2.35
N VAL A 9 1.01 -4.03 2.66
CA VAL A 9 -0.30 -4.70 2.63
C VAL A 9 -1.25 -3.87 1.79
N ALA A 10 -1.78 -4.47 0.72
CA ALA A 10 -2.95 -3.96 0.03
C ALA A 10 -4.19 -4.43 0.76
N ASP A 11 -4.92 -3.51 1.39
CA ASP A 11 -6.21 -3.81 2.00
C ASP A 11 -7.29 -3.53 0.94
N THR A 12 -7.70 -4.61 0.26
CA THR A 12 -8.71 -4.54 -0.80
C THR A 12 -10.03 -3.97 -0.30
N GLY A 13 -10.43 -4.28 0.93
CA GLY A 13 -11.71 -3.83 1.50
C GLY A 13 -11.70 -2.36 1.92
N LYS A 14 -10.53 -1.84 2.29
CA LYS A 14 -10.36 -0.43 2.66
C LYS A 14 -9.87 0.47 1.52
N HIS A 15 -9.57 -0.09 0.35
CA HIS A 15 -9.11 0.69 -0.79
C HIS A 15 -7.83 1.48 -0.46
N GLU A 16 -6.89 0.83 0.22
CA GLU A 16 -5.66 1.45 0.70
C GLU A 16 -4.47 0.50 0.64
N VAL A 17 -3.27 1.07 0.65
CA VAL A 17 -2.03 0.34 0.88
C VAL A 17 -1.34 0.90 2.12
N ARG A 18 -0.94 0.01 3.02
CA ARG A 18 -0.20 0.35 4.24
C ARG A 18 1.16 -0.30 4.28
N ARG A 19 2.11 0.40 4.89
CA ARG A 19 3.47 -0.07 5.18
C ARG A 19 3.66 -0.23 6.68
N TYR A 20 4.23 -1.35 7.10
CA TYR A 20 4.49 -1.69 8.50
C TYR A 20 5.97 -2.02 8.70
N GLN A 21 6.59 -1.46 9.73
CA GLN A 21 7.83 -2.02 10.28
C GLN A 21 7.52 -3.30 11.06
N LEU A 22 8.51 -4.20 11.16
CA LEU A 22 8.37 -5.40 11.97
C LEU A 22 8.03 -5.02 13.42
N GLY A 23 6.87 -5.48 13.90
CA GLY A 23 6.36 -5.17 15.24
C GLY A 23 5.48 -3.92 15.33
N GLU A 24 5.34 -3.14 14.25
CA GLU A 24 4.44 -2.00 14.18
C GLU A 24 2.97 -2.47 14.13
N LYS A 25 2.12 -1.88 14.97
CA LYS A 25 0.68 -2.19 15.01
C LYS A 25 -0.15 -1.31 14.08
N ASN A 26 0.27 -0.06 13.90
CA ASN A 26 -0.45 0.94 13.14
C ASN A 26 0.37 1.29 11.90
N GLY A 27 0.07 0.63 10.79
CA GLY A 27 0.82 0.84 9.54
C GLY A 27 0.60 2.24 8.97
N THR A 28 1.64 2.78 8.35
CA THR A 28 1.61 4.06 7.64
C THR A 28 0.82 3.91 6.34
N LEU A 29 -0.15 4.79 6.08
CA LEU A 29 -0.84 4.86 4.79
C LEU A 29 0.13 5.38 3.72
N VAL A 30 0.30 4.64 2.62
CA VAL A 30 1.23 5.00 1.54
C VAL A 30 0.56 5.20 0.19
N ALA A 31 -0.66 4.69 0.00
CA ALA A 31 -1.49 4.96 -1.18
C ALA A 31 -2.98 4.72 -0.86
N GLY A 32 -3.87 5.40 -1.59
CA GLY A 32 -5.32 5.29 -1.41
C GLY A 32 -5.81 5.92 -0.10
N GLY A 33 -6.82 5.30 0.53
CA GLY A 33 -7.40 5.75 1.80
C GLY A 33 -8.40 6.91 1.68
N ASN A 34 -8.65 7.41 0.47
CA ASN A 34 -9.68 8.42 0.17
C ASN A 34 -10.95 7.82 -0.44
N GLY A 35 -11.23 6.55 -0.11
CA GLY A 35 -12.34 5.78 -0.65
C GLY A 35 -12.04 5.11 -2.00
N LYS A 36 -13.01 4.32 -2.46
CA LYS A 36 -12.98 3.64 -3.76
C LYS A 36 -13.17 4.67 -4.88
N GLY A 37 -12.33 4.65 -5.89
CA GLY A 37 -12.53 5.43 -7.11
C GLY A 37 -11.28 5.52 -7.98
N ASP A 38 -11.38 6.36 -9.00
CA ASP A 38 -10.44 6.43 -10.13
C ASP A 38 -9.61 7.75 -10.11
N GLU A 39 -9.75 8.55 -9.05
CA GLU A 39 -8.94 9.75 -8.82
C GLU A 39 -7.51 9.40 -8.40
N LEU A 40 -6.56 10.32 -8.62
CA LEU A 40 -5.13 10.10 -8.34
C LEU A 40 -4.79 9.70 -6.89
N ASN A 41 -5.66 10.01 -5.94
CA ASN A 41 -5.50 9.71 -4.51
C ASN A 41 -6.44 8.61 -4.00
N GLN A 42 -7.14 7.92 -4.90
CA GLN A 42 -8.04 6.79 -4.61
C GLN A 42 -7.46 5.48 -5.17
N LEU A 43 -7.98 4.36 -4.66
CA LEU A 43 -7.68 3.03 -5.20
C LEU A 43 -8.96 2.23 -5.35
N LYS A 44 -9.03 1.37 -6.36
CA LYS A 44 -10.21 0.54 -6.61
C LYS A 44 -9.89 -0.94 -6.47
N GLU A 45 -10.18 -1.51 -5.30
CA GLU A 45 -9.97 -2.93 -5.00
C GLU A 45 -8.53 -3.39 -5.32
N PRO A 46 -7.50 -2.75 -4.72
CA PRO A 46 -6.12 -3.12 -4.98
C PRO A 46 -5.88 -4.57 -4.53
N ARG A 47 -5.22 -5.36 -5.38
CA ARG A 47 -5.00 -6.81 -5.14
C ARG A 47 -3.54 -7.24 -5.21
N TYR A 48 -2.76 -6.63 -6.08
CA TYR A 48 -1.34 -6.93 -6.22
C TYR A 48 -0.51 -5.68 -5.98
N LEU A 49 0.64 -5.90 -5.36
CA LEU A 49 1.64 -4.87 -5.12
C LEU A 49 3.02 -5.40 -5.46
N PHE A 50 3.86 -4.51 -5.96
CA PHE A 50 5.29 -4.73 -6.15
C PHE A 50 6.06 -3.55 -5.58
N VAL A 51 7.18 -3.84 -4.93
CA VAL A 51 8.06 -2.83 -4.34
C VAL A 51 9.45 -3.01 -4.92
N ASP A 52 10.02 -1.94 -5.47
CA ASP A 52 11.36 -1.96 -6.05
C ASP A 52 12.46 -1.72 -4.98
N GLY A 53 13.74 -1.79 -5.41
CA GLY A 53 14.88 -1.52 -4.53
C GLY A 53 15.01 -0.08 -4.03
N GLN A 54 14.24 0.86 -4.60
CA GLN A 54 14.17 2.26 -4.17
C GLN A 54 12.95 2.53 -3.28
N GLN A 55 12.18 1.50 -2.92
CA GLN A 55 10.95 1.57 -2.13
C GLN A 55 9.78 2.28 -2.84
N ASN A 56 9.80 2.35 -4.17
CA ASN A 56 8.63 2.75 -4.94
C ASN A 56 7.59 1.63 -4.86
N VAL A 57 6.32 2.01 -4.65
CA VAL A 57 5.20 1.06 -4.52
C VAL A 57 4.35 1.13 -5.79
N TYR A 58 4.26 0.00 -6.48
CA TYR A 58 3.41 -0.17 -7.65
C TYR A 58 2.20 -1.01 -7.25
N VAL A 59 1.00 -0.50 -7.54
CA VAL A 59 -0.26 -1.11 -7.11
C VAL A 59 -1.12 -1.34 -8.34
N SER A 60 -1.59 -2.57 -8.54
CA SER A 60 -2.64 -2.82 -9.54
C SER A 60 -3.99 -2.67 -8.87
N ASP A 61 -4.83 -1.81 -9.42
CA ASP A 61 -6.23 -1.68 -9.04
C ASP A 61 -7.17 -2.02 -10.22
N GLN A 62 -8.47 -1.91 -10.02
CA GLN A 62 -9.51 -2.35 -10.98
C GLN A 62 -10.19 -1.17 -11.71
N ASN A 63 -9.46 -0.09 -11.98
CA ASN A 63 -9.97 0.96 -12.86
C ASN A 63 -10.12 0.44 -14.30
#